data_AF-A0A2G9UM39-F1
#
_entry.id   AF-A0A2G9UM39-F1
#
_cell.length_a   1.000
_cell.length_b   1.000
_cell.length_c   1.000
_cell.angle_alpha   90.00
_cell.angle_beta   90.00
_cell.angle_gamma   90.00
#
_symmetry.space_group_name_H-M   'P 1'
#
loop_
_entity.id
_entity.type
_entity.pdbx_description
1 polymer ?
#
loop_
_entity_poly.entity_id
_entity_poly.type
_entity_poly.pdbx_seq_one_letter_code
_entity_poly.pdbx_strand_id
1 'polypeptide(L)'
;MRRTEPKERHTDWNAVAMAGLITFLSAVENTVVGMSEWPYMHTIDPDATSQFFGLVSSVSKLGHAAFAVVFAFWAYKTHSIKAPLIVGRAIAFFSCCVYLCVEVLPYGRRFLMLFCYFLFGVASSSSTVLRAYMVAVSTTEDRARAYSAIAVANMISVVIGPVCQLAFTHMPYPGYEIIENLLKFHIYSAPIWIASATNFISVAIIWFGLRDVPSSGKRDKTAGTGCNPEEYTWCDTAYSTWPVLFLPITCVVMGVGVPTAAIALDTIYSKILGNIDQVILRTQRYFVHSVPDIDLLMHHAVFIDRNLSKITKISIQARQKKKKG
;
A
#
# COMPACT_ATOMS: atom_id res chain seq x y z
N MET A 1 1.24 -28.07 39.66
CA MET A 1 1.08 -27.76 38.22
C MET A 1 2.29 -26.95 37.78
N ARG A 2 3.11 -27.48 36.88
CA ARG A 2 4.34 -26.84 36.39
C ARG A 2 3.90 -25.72 35.43
N ARG A 3 3.95 -24.46 35.86
CA ARG A 3 3.73 -23.29 35.00
C ARG A 3 4.82 -23.32 33.93
N THR A 4 4.50 -23.76 32.72
CA THR A 4 5.42 -23.66 31.58
C THR A 4 5.77 -22.18 31.43
N GLU A 5 7.04 -21.84 31.57
CA GLU A 5 7.51 -20.47 31.33
C GLU A 5 7.07 -20.03 29.92
N PRO A 6 6.61 -18.78 29.74
CA PRO A 6 6.23 -18.29 28.44
C PRO A 6 7.46 -18.33 27.54
N LYS A 7 7.38 -19.10 26.46
CA LYS A 7 8.43 -19.21 25.45
C LYS A 7 8.69 -17.80 24.92
N GLU A 8 9.92 -17.31 25.07
CA GLU A 8 10.31 -15.96 24.68
C GLU A 8 9.99 -15.74 23.19
N ARG A 9 9.18 -14.72 22.89
CA ARG A 9 8.71 -14.43 21.54
C ARG A 9 9.82 -13.67 20.82
N HIS A 10 10.44 -14.29 19.82
CA HIS A 10 11.44 -13.65 18.97
C HIS A 10 10.85 -13.19 17.64
N THR A 11 11.42 -12.13 17.08
CA THR A 11 11.08 -11.63 15.74
C THR A 11 11.57 -12.61 14.67
N ASP A 12 10.68 -12.99 13.74
CA ASP A 12 11.07 -13.77 12.58
C ASP A 12 11.57 -12.84 11.45
N TRP A 13 12.87 -12.58 11.46
CA TRP A 13 13.51 -11.70 10.49
C TRP A 13 13.42 -12.20 9.03
N ASN A 14 13.30 -13.51 8.83
CA ASN A 14 13.11 -14.05 7.48
C ASN A 14 11.71 -13.73 6.96
N ALA A 15 10.69 -13.86 7.82
CA ALA A 15 9.32 -13.44 7.49
C ALA A 15 9.23 -11.93 7.22
N VAL A 16 9.92 -11.11 8.02
CA VAL A 16 10.02 -9.64 7.81
C VAL A 16 10.65 -9.33 6.46
N ALA A 17 11.77 -9.98 6.12
CA ALA A 17 12.47 -9.77 4.85
C ALA A 17 11.59 -10.18 3.64
N MET A 18 10.91 -11.32 3.72
CA MET A 18 9.97 -11.78 2.68
C MET A 18 8.80 -10.81 2.50
N ALA A 19 8.22 -10.32 3.60
CA ALA A 19 7.15 -9.33 3.54
C ALA A 19 7.63 -7.99 2.97
N GLY A 20 8.86 -7.57 3.30
CA GLY A 20 9.51 -6.42 2.67
C GLY A 20 9.68 -6.59 1.16
N LEU A 21 10.14 -7.76 0.71
CA LEU A 21 10.32 -8.05 -0.72
C LEU A 21 8.98 -8.08 -1.49
N ILE A 22 7.93 -8.66 -0.91
CA ILE A 22 6.59 -8.64 -1.51
C ILE A 22 6.04 -7.22 -1.59
N THR A 23 6.27 -6.42 -0.55
CA THR A 23 5.91 -4.99 -0.55
C THR A 23 6.64 -4.26 -1.68
N PHE A 24 7.95 -4.49 -1.81
CA PHE A 24 8.77 -3.88 -2.85
C PHE A 24 8.24 -4.20 -4.25
N LEU A 25 7.97 -5.47 -4.56
CA LEU A 25 7.41 -5.87 -5.86
C LEU A 25 6.04 -5.24 -6.13
N SER A 26 5.19 -5.15 -5.09
CA SER A 26 3.92 -4.43 -5.18
C SER A 26 4.08 -2.96 -5.47
N ALA A 27 5.06 -2.34 -4.84
CA ALA A 27 5.29 -0.92 -4.92
C ALA A 27 5.89 -0.57 -6.28
N VAL A 28 6.77 -1.43 -6.83
CA VAL A 28 7.27 -1.31 -8.21
C VAL A 28 6.12 -1.33 -9.21
N GLU A 29 5.18 -2.28 -9.08
CA GLU A 29 3.99 -2.32 -9.92
C GLU A 29 3.19 -0.99 -9.85
N ASN A 30 2.87 -0.54 -8.64
CA ASN A 30 2.12 0.70 -8.44
C ASN A 30 2.84 1.92 -9.02
N THR A 31 4.18 2.00 -8.91
CA THR A 31 4.93 3.15 -9.40
C THR A 31 5.09 3.13 -10.93
N VAL A 32 5.42 1.98 -11.53
CA VAL A 32 5.59 1.88 -13.00
C VAL A 32 4.27 2.10 -13.75
N VAL A 33 3.17 1.49 -13.28
CA VAL A 33 1.84 1.68 -13.85
C VAL A 33 1.39 3.12 -13.60
N GLY A 34 1.47 3.54 -12.34
CA GLY A 34 1.03 4.83 -11.83
C GLY A 34 1.61 6.07 -12.53
N MET A 35 2.85 5.98 -13.00
CA MET A 35 3.51 7.07 -13.73
C MET A 35 3.01 7.20 -15.18
N SER A 36 2.52 6.10 -15.78
CA SER A 36 2.05 6.06 -17.17
C SER A 36 0.56 6.32 -17.34
N GLU A 37 -0.20 6.35 -16.24
CA GLU A 37 -1.66 6.28 -16.27
C GLU A 37 -2.35 7.43 -17.01
N TRP A 38 -1.98 8.66 -16.65
CA TRP A 38 -2.56 9.87 -17.23
C TRP A 38 -2.07 10.10 -18.66
N PRO A 39 -0.76 10.07 -18.96
CA PRO A 39 -0.28 10.20 -20.32
C PRO A 39 -0.95 9.20 -21.27
N TYR A 40 -1.05 7.93 -20.88
CA TYR A 40 -1.68 6.91 -21.71
C TYR A 40 -3.16 7.16 -21.91
N MET A 41 -3.92 7.44 -20.84
CA MET A 41 -5.35 7.77 -20.92
C MET A 41 -5.60 8.93 -21.89
N HIS A 42 -4.81 9.99 -21.78
CA HIS A 42 -4.95 11.17 -22.65
C HIS A 42 -4.50 10.89 -24.10
N THR A 43 -3.53 10.00 -24.32
CA THR A 43 -3.10 9.58 -25.66
C THR A 43 -4.16 8.76 -26.38
N ILE A 44 -4.84 7.83 -25.70
CA ILE A 44 -5.80 6.92 -26.35
C ILE A 44 -7.23 7.46 -26.42
N ASP A 45 -7.55 8.46 -25.61
CA ASP A 45 -8.85 9.13 -25.54
C ASP A 45 -8.65 10.64 -25.21
N PRO A 46 -8.64 11.53 -26.22
CA PRO A 46 -8.43 12.96 -26.01
C PRO A 46 -9.57 13.64 -25.24
N ASP A 47 -10.75 13.01 -25.15
CA ASP A 47 -11.87 13.50 -24.33
C ASP A 47 -11.67 13.19 -22.83
N ALA A 48 -10.61 12.45 -22.46
CA ALA A 48 -10.25 12.20 -21.08
C ALA A 48 -9.72 13.48 -20.41
N THR A 49 -10.56 14.09 -19.57
CA THR A 49 -10.20 15.26 -18.78
C THR A 49 -9.45 14.89 -17.50
N SER A 50 -8.72 15.85 -16.93
CA SER A 50 -8.07 15.69 -15.62
C SER A 50 -9.07 15.41 -14.50
N GLN A 51 -10.31 15.92 -14.63
CA GLN A 51 -11.41 15.64 -13.72
C GLN A 51 -11.84 14.17 -13.80
N PHE A 52 -11.94 13.61 -15.00
CA PHE A 52 -12.22 12.19 -15.19
C PHE A 52 -11.11 11.33 -14.59
N PHE A 53 -9.84 11.68 -14.82
CA PHE A 53 -8.72 10.99 -14.19
C PHE A 53 -8.75 11.07 -12.65
N GLY A 54 -9.19 12.21 -12.11
CA GLY A 54 -9.49 12.37 -10.69
C GLY A 54 -10.55 11.40 -10.18
N LEU A 55 -11.67 11.28 -10.89
CA LEU A 55 -12.73 10.31 -10.60
C LEU A 55 -12.20 8.87 -10.64
N VAL A 56 -11.39 8.52 -11.64
CA VAL A 56 -10.78 7.19 -11.78
C VAL A 56 -9.88 6.88 -10.58
N SER A 57 -9.07 7.85 -10.15
CA SER A 57 -8.24 7.73 -8.95
C SER A 57 -9.10 7.53 -7.70
N SER A 58 -10.20 8.28 -7.57
CA SER A 58 -11.17 8.12 -6.48
C SER A 58 -11.79 6.73 -6.41
N VAL A 59 -12.27 6.22 -7.54
CA VAL A 59 -12.88 4.88 -7.62
C VAL A 59 -11.86 3.80 -7.23
N SER A 60 -10.60 3.95 -7.69
CA SER A 60 -9.52 3.02 -7.31
C SER A 60 -9.23 3.04 -5.81
N LYS A 61 -9.10 4.21 -5.18
CA LYS A 61 -8.85 4.33 -3.72
C LYS A 61 -10.05 3.89 -2.88
N LEU A 62 -11.27 4.14 -3.34
CA LEU A 62 -12.48 3.62 -2.71
C LEU A 62 -12.51 2.09 -2.78
N GLY A 63 -12.19 1.51 -3.94
CA GLY A 63 -12.03 0.07 -4.11
C GLY A 63 -11.00 -0.52 -3.15
N HIS A 64 -9.83 0.13 -3.03
CA HIS A 64 -8.81 -0.25 -2.06
C HIS A 64 -9.34 -0.26 -0.62
N ALA A 65 -10.00 0.82 -0.18
CA ALA A 65 -10.50 0.94 1.18
C ALA A 65 -11.59 -0.11 1.50
N ALA A 66 -12.54 -0.30 0.59
CA ALA A 66 -13.62 -1.28 0.76
C ALA A 66 -13.08 -2.71 0.79
N PHE A 67 -12.24 -3.08 -0.18
CA PHE A 67 -11.70 -4.43 -0.27
C PHE A 67 -10.60 -4.72 0.76
N ALA A 68 -9.96 -3.71 1.35
CA ALA A 68 -9.01 -3.92 2.44
C ALA A 68 -9.69 -4.61 3.64
N VAL A 69 -10.93 -4.23 3.94
CA VAL A 69 -11.75 -4.88 4.98
C VAL A 69 -12.10 -6.30 4.59
N VAL A 70 -12.51 -6.51 3.33
CA VAL A 70 -12.85 -7.84 2.80
C VAL A 70 -11.66 -8.79 2.91
N PHE A 71 -10.48 -8.36 2.46
CA PHE A 71 -9.24 -9.16 2.51
C PHE A 71 -8.78 -9.39 3.95
N ALA A 72 -8.91 -8.39 4.83
CA ALA A 72 -8.60 -8.55 6.25
C ALA A 72 -9.54 -9.56 6.93
N PHE A 73 -10.86 -9.47 6.68
CA PHE A 73 -11.84 -10.41 7.21
C PHE A 73 -11.64 -11.82 6.64
N TRP A 74 -11.30 -11.93 5.36
CA TRP A 74 -10.97 -13.19 4.73
C TRP A 74 -9.76 -13.85 5.42
N ALA A 75 -8.65 -13.13 5.56
CA ALA A 75 -7.45 -13.62 6.24
C ALA A 75 -7.75 -14.06 7.69
N TYR A 76 -8.59 -13.29 8.38
CA TYR A 76 -9.04 -13.62 9.73
C TYR A 76 -9.83 -14.94 9.78
N LYS A 77 -10.76 -15.15 8.83
CA LYS A 77 -11.63 -16.32 8.80
C LYS A 77 -10.91 -17.60 8.37
N THR A 78 -10.00 -17.51 7.39
CA THR A 78 -9.29 -18.70 6.86
C THR A 78 -8.03 -19.04 7.62
N HIS A 79 -7.57 -18.16 8.52
CA HIS A 79 -6.27 -18.29 9.20
C HIS A 79 -5.09 -18.42 8.22
N SER A 80 -5.27 -17.99 6.97
CA SER A 80 -4.23 -17.97 5.96
C SER A 80 -4.08 -16.57 5.40
N ILE A 81 -2.84 -16.08 5.43
CA ILE A 81 -2.45 -14.81 4.82
C ILE A 81 -2.05 -15.01 3.36
N LYS A 82 -1.58 -16.22 3.00
CA LYS A 82 -1.13 -16.53 1.64
C LYS A 82 -2.25 -16.41 0.63
N ALA A 83 -3.42 -16.98 0.92
CA ALA A 83 -4.53 -17.01 -0.03
C ALA A 83 -5.00 -15.60 -0.43
N PRO A 84 -5.29 -14.67 0.51
CA PRO A 84 -5.61 -13.29 0.16
C PRO A 84 -4.51 -12.57 -0.64
N LEU A 85 -3.23 -12.80 -0.32
CA LEU A 85 -2.12 -12.17 -1.05
C LEU A 85 -1.97 -12.70 -2.48
N ILE A 86 -2.10 -14.02 -2.68
CA ILE A 86 -2.07 -14.65 -4.02
C ILE A 86 -3.24 -14.16 -4.87
N VAL A 87 -4.44 -14.10 -4.30
CA VAL A 87 -5.63 -13.62 -5.02
C VAL A 87 -5.50 -12.14 -5.37
N GLY A 88 -4.93 -11.32 -4.47
CA GLY A 88 -4.59 -9.94 -4.79
C GLY A 88 -3.68 -9.83 -6.01
N ARG A 89 -2.63 -10.65 -6.09
CA ARG A 89 -1.72 -10.69 -7.26
C ARG A 89 -2.36 -11.24 -8.53
N ALA A 90 -3.25 -12.22 -8.41
CA ALA A 90 -4.00 -12.72 -9.56
C ALA A 90 -4.92 -11.65 -10.15
N ILE A 91 -5.58 -10.85 -9.29
CA ILE A 91 -6.39 -9.70 -9.71
C ILE A 91 -5.52 -8.62 -10.36
N ALA A 92 -4.34 -8.33 -9.81
CA ALA A 92 -3.39 -7.39 -10.42
C ALA A 92 -2.94 -7.86 -11.82
N PHE A 93 -2.61 -9.14 -11.98
CA PHE A 93 -2.25 -9.71 -13.27
C PHE A 93 -3.42 -9.64 -14.26
N PHE A 94 -4.63 -9.99 -13.83
CA PHE A 94 -5.82 -9.83 -14.66
C PHE A 94 -6.04 -8.36 -15.08
N SER A 95 -5.78 -7.41 -14.18
CA SER A 95 -5.82 -5.97 -14.49
C SER A 95 -4.79 -5.60 -15.55
N CYS A 96 -3.56 -6.14 -15.47
CA CYS A 96 -2.54 -5.94 -16.50
C CYS A 96 -3.00 -6.47 -17.88
N CYS A 97 -3.64 -7.64 -17.92
CA CYS A 97 -4.21 -8.17 -19.17
C CYS A 97 -5.30 -7.26 -19.73
N VAL A 98 -6.22 -6.79 -18.88
CA VAL A 98 -7.27 -5.83 -19.30
C VAL A 98 -6.65 -4.55 -19.83
N TYR A 99 -5.61 -4.02 -19.17
CA TYR A 99 -4.88 -2.82 -19.58
C TYR A 99 -4.27 -2.97 -20.98
N LEU A 100 -3.59 -4.09 -21.24
CA LEU A 100 -2.96 -4.36 -22.54
C LEU A 100 -3.99 -4.49 -23.68
N CYS A 101 -5.21 -4.92 -23.36
CA CYS A 101 -6.30 -5.07 -24.33
C CYS A 101 -7.15 -3.80 -24.51
N VAL A 102 -6.83 -2.67 -23.86
CA VAL A 102 -7.67 -1.45 -23.92
C VAL A 102 -7.85 -0.92 -25.34
N GLU A 103 -6.82 -1.00 -26.18
CA GLU A 103 -6.87 -0.49 -27.54
C GLU A 103 -7.71 -1.33 -28.51
N VAL A 104 -8.06 -2.57 -28.14
CA VAL A 104 -8.96 -3.44 -28.93
C VAL A 104 -10.36 -2.83 -29.05
N LEU A 105 -10.78 -2.04 -28.05
CA LEU A 105 -12.07 -1.37 -28.11
C LEU A 105 -12.02 -0.14 -29.04
N PRO A 106 -12.95 -0.01 -29.99
CA PRO A 106 -13.04 1.15 -30.88
C PRO A 106 -13.56 2.40 -30.16
N TYR A 107 -14.40 2.23 -29.13
CA TYR A 107 -15.00 3.33 -28.36
C TYR A 107 -15.03 3.00 -26.86
N GLY A 108 -15.07 4.02 -26.00
CA GLY A 108 -15.25 3.85 -24.55
C GLY A 108 -14.00 3.42 -23.77
N ARG A 109 -12.80 3.63 -24.34
CA ARG A 109 -11.51 3.23 -23.75
C ARG A 109 -11.30 3.77 -22.34
N ARG A 110 -11.69 5.03 -22.09
CA ARG A 110 -11.61 5.66 -20.76
C ARG A 110 -12.36 4.91 -19.66
N PHE A 111 -13.49 4.28 -19.98
CA PHE A 111 -14.28 3.53 -19.01
C PHE A 111 -13.67 2.15 -18.73
N LEU A 112 -13.06 1.52 -19.74
CA LEU A 112 -12.30 0.28 -19.54
C LEU A 112 -11.06 0.53 -18.68
N MET A 113 -10.37 1.65 -18.89
CA MET A 113 -9.27 2.07 -18.01
C MET A 113 -9.74 2.36 -16.59
N LEU A 114 -10.91 2.98 -16.41
CA LEU A 114 -11.52 3.16 -15.09
C LEU A 114 -11.70 1.81 -14.38
N PHE A 115 -12.27 0.84 -15.07
CA PHE A 115 -12.44 -0.52 -14.54
C PHE A 115 -11.09 -1.19 -14.22
N CYS A 116 -10.09 -1.03 -15.10
CA CYS A 116 -8.75 -1.54 -14.88
C CYS A 116 -8.11 -0.98 -13.59
N TYR A 117 -8.16 0.33 -13.38
CA TYR A 117 -7.58 0.95 -12.17
C TYR A 117 -8.38 0.67 -10.91
N PHE A 118 -9.69 0.47 -11.02
CA PHE A 118 -10.49 -0.06 -9.93
C PHE A 118 -9.95 -1.43 -9.49
N LEU A 119 -9.70 -2.35 -10.43
CA LEU A 119 -9.14 -3.67 -10.13
C LEU A 119 -7.73 -3.60 -9.54
N PHE A 120 -6.85 -2.70 -10.01
CA PHE A 120 -5.56 -2.44 -9.34
C PHE A 120 -5.74 -1.93 -7.90
N GLY A 121 -6.74 -1.09 -7.65
CA GLY A 121 -7.11 -0.64 -6.30
C GLY A 121 -7.52 -1.82 -5.41
N VAL A 122 -8.36 -2.72 -5.92
CA VAL A 122 -8.77 -3.97 -5.25
C VAL A 122 -7.56 -4.87 -4.99
N ALA A 123 -6.68 -5.08 -5.97
CA ALA A 123 -5.47 -5.89 -5.81
C ALA A 123 -4.53 -5.34 -4.73
N SER A 124 -4.33 -4.03 -4.72
CA SER A 124 -3.49 -3.30 -3.74
C SER A 124 -4.01 -3.45 -2.30
N SER A 125 -5.32 -3.71 -2.11
CA SER A 125 -5.92 -3.89 -0.79
C SER A 125 -5.35 -5.09 -0.01
N SER A 126 -4.83 -6.09 -0.72
CA SER A 126 -4.14 -7.25 -0.13
C SER A 126 -2.91 -6.86 0.72
N SER A 127 -2.28 -5.71 0.45
CA SER A 127 -1.17 -5.18 1.25
C SER A 127 -1.54 -4.92 2.72
N THR A 128 -2.83 -4.72 3.02
CA THR A 128 -3.33 -4.58 4.40
C THR A 128 -3.12 -5.86 5.20
N VAL A 129 -3.32 -7.03 4.58
CA VAL A 129 -3.06 -8.34 5.21
C VAL A 129 -1.57 -8.51 5.49
N LEU A 130 -0.71 -8.05 4.58
CA LEU A 130 0.74 -8.10 4.75
C LEU A 130 1.23 -7.20 5.90
N ARG A 131 0.64 -6.01 6.07
CA ARG A 131 0.91 -5.13 7.22
C ARG A 131 0.50 -5.80 8.53
N ALA A 132 -0.66 -6.45 8.58
CA ALA A 132 -1.09 -7.21 9.75
C ALA A 132 -0.15 -8.41 10.04
N TYR A 133 0.33 -9.08 9.00
CA TYR A 133 1.34 -10.13 9.13
C TYR A 133 2.66 -9.61 9.74
N MET A 134 3.13 -8.44 9.31
CA MET A 134 4.35 -7.81 9.84
C MET A 134 4.28 -7.63 11.36
N VAL A 135 3.12 -7.21 11.88
CA VAL A 135 2.86 -7.07 13.32
C VAL A 135 2.87 -8.43 14.02
N ALA A 136 2.35 -9.47 13.38
CA ALA A 136 2.25 -10.81 13.95
C ALA A 136 3.61 -11.50 14.11
N VAL A 137 4.54 -11.25 13.18
CA VAL A 137 5.89 -11.87 13.15
C VAL A 137 6.97 -11.05 13.82
N SER A 138 6.66 -9.83 14.29
CA SER A 138 7.59 -8.95 15.01
C SER A 138 7.24 -8.79 16.49
N THR A 139 8.28 -8.66 17.31
CA THR A 139 8.13 -8.25 18.71
C THR A 139 7.82 -6.76 18.81
N THR A 140 7.39 -6.32 19.98
CA THR A 140 7.02 -4.93 20.22
C THR A 140 8.20 -3.98 20.26
N GLU A 141 9.38 -4.50 20.61
CA GLU A 141 10.66 -3.80 20.55
C GLU A 141 11.13 -3.64 19.09
N ASP A 142 11.05 -4.70 18.28
CA ASP A 142 11.53 -4.68 16.89
C ASP A 142 10.51 -4.16 15.88
N ARG A 143 9.23 -3.99 16.24
CA ARG A 143 8.16 -3.66 15.29
C ARG A 143 8.45 -2.41 14.46
N ALA A 144 9.00 -1.37 15.07
CA ALA A 144 9.38 -0.15 14.35
C ALA A 144 10.46 -0.44 13.28
N ARG A 145 11.43 -1.31 13.60
CA ARG A 145 12.47 -1.76 12.67
C ARG A 145 11.92 -2.71 11.60
N ALA A 146 10.92 -3.53 11.91
CA ALA A 146 10.25 -4.37 10.92
C ALA A 146 9.44 -3.52 9.92
N TYR A 147 8.73 -2.48 10.40
CA TYR A 147 8.00 -1.56 9.53
C TYR A 147 8.91 -0.65 8.70
N SER A 148 10.11 -0.31 9.18
CA SER A 148 11.05 0.46 8.36
C SER A 148 11.48 -0.31 7.10
N ALA A 149 11.48 -1.65 7.12
CA ALA A 149 11.72 -2.46 5.92
C ALA A 149 10.65 -2.25 4.83
N ILE A 150 9.38 -2.09 5.22
CA ILE A 150 8.27 -1.73 4.29
C ILE A 150 8.50 -0.32 3.72
N ALA A 151 8.89 0.64 4.57
CA ALA A 151 9.16 2.00 4.13
C ALA A 151 10.32 2.05 3.12
N VAL A 152 11.43 1.34 3.41
CA VAL A 152 12.59 1.24 2.51
C VAL A 152 12.19 0.60 1.19
N ALA A 153 11.41 -0.49 1.21
CA ALA A 153 10.88 -1.13 0.01
C ALA A 153 10.10 -0.15 -0.87
N ASN A 154 9.19 0.63 -0.28
CA ASN A 154 8.44 1.64 -1.01
C ASN A 154 9.36 2.72 -1.60
N MET A 155 10.32 3.23 -0.83
CA MET A 155 11.25 4.26 -1.30
C MET A 155 12.10 3.82 -2.50
N ILE A 156 12.63 2.60 -2.48
CA ILE A 156 13.41 2.07 -3.61
C ILE A 156 12.52 1.95 -4.85
N SER A 157 11.26 1.53 -4.69
CA SER A 157 10.32 1.36 -5.81
C SER A 157 9.96 2.67 -6.52
N VAL A 158 9.97 3.80 -5.82
CA VAL A 158 9.69 5.13 -6.40
C VAL A 158 10.73 5.50 -7.45
N VAL A 159 11.99 5.10 -7.25
CA VAL A 159 13.08 5.36 -8.22
C VAL A 159 12.93 4.49 -9.47
N ILE A 160 12.39 3.28 -9.33
CA ILE A 160 12.25 2.32 -10.44
C ILE A 160 11.25 2.82 -11.48
N GLY A 161 10.15 3.46 -11.07
CA GLY A 161 9.14 4.00 -11.99
C GLY A 161 9.72 4.89 -13.10
N PRO A 162 10.39 6.01 -12.76
CA PRO A 162 11.01 6.92 -13.73
C PRO A 162 12.15 6.26 -14.51
N VAL A 163 12.97 5.43 -13.86
CA VAL A 163 14.05 4.70 -14.56
C VAL A 163 13.48 3.81 -15.66
N CYS A 164 12.40 3.07 -15.38
CA CYS A 164 11.70 2.29 -16.38
C CYS A 164 11.13 3.17 -17.50
N GLN A 165 10.51 4.31 -17.18
CA GLN A 165 10.00 5.21 -18.22
C GLN A 165 11.11 5.75 -19.12
N LEU A 166 12.24 6.19 -18.54
CA LEU A 166 13.40 6.67 -19.28
C LEU A 166 14.00 5.58 -20.16
N ALA A 167 14.10 4.35 -19.65
CA ALA A 167 14.63 3.21 -20.42
C ALA A 167 13.82 2.91 -21.69
N PHE A 168 12.51 3.20 -21.69
CA PHE A 168 11.63 2.98 -22.85
C PHE A 168 11.36 4.22 -23.70
N THR A 169 12.01 5.36 -23.43
CA THR A 169 11.82 6.61 -24.21
C THR A 169 12.17 6.47 -25.69
N HIS A 170 13.10 5.57 -26.03
CA HIS A 170 13.48 5.29 -27.42
C HIS A 170 12.38 4.57 -28.23
N MET A 171 11.26 4.20 -27.61
CA MET A 171 10.15 3.50 -28.26
C MET A 171 8.86 4.33 -28.22
N PRO A 172 8.71 5.32 -29.12
CA PRO A 172 7.55 6.20 -29.13
C PRO A 172 6.25 5.47 -29.50
N TYR A 173 5.13 6.00 -29.04
CA TYR A 173 3.79 5.57 -29.44
C TYR A 173 3.54 5.91 -30.93
N PRO A 174 2.89 5.06 -31.76
CA PRO A 174 2.11 3.85 -31.42
C PRO A 174 2.91 2.55 -31.26
N GLY A 175 4.23 2.59 -31.43
CA GLY A 175 5.10 1.42 -31.21
C GLY A 175 4.99 0.32 -32.26
N TYR A 176 5.26 -0.92 -31.85
CA TYR A 176 5.23 -2.13 -32.69
C TYR A 176 3.99 -2.98 -32.42
N GLU A 177 3.36 -3.53 -33.45
CA GLU A 177 2.27 -4.48 -33.29
C GLU A 177 2.84 -5.90 -33.06
N ILE A 178 2.58 -6.49 -31.89
CA ILE A 178 3.00 -7.87 -31.58
C ILE A 178 2.00 -8.86 -32.17
N ILE A 179 0.71 -8.53 -32.04
CA ILE A 179 -0.41 -9.32 -32.57
C ILE A 179 -1.33 -8.34 -33.29
N GLU A 180 -1.53 -8.54 -34.59
CA GLU A 180 -2.40 -7.70 -35.43
C GLU A 180 -3.74 -7.44 -34.73
N ASN A 181 -4.08 -6.16 -34.55
CA ASN A 181 -5.30 -5.66 -33.90
C ASN A 181 -5.56 -6.06 -32.43
N LEU A 182 -4.67 -6.81 -31.78
CA LEU A 182 -4.91 -7.31 -30.41
C LEU A 182 -3.90 -6.78 -29.39
N LEU A 183 -2.62 -6.66 -29.76
CA LEU A 183 -1.55 -6.33 -28.81
C LEU A 183 -0.50 -5.43 -29.44
N LYS A 184 -0.42 -4.19 -28.95
CA LYS A 184 0.60 -3.22 -29.35
C LYS A 184 1.64 -3.06 -28.24
N PHE A 185 2.88 -2.82 -28.65
CA PHE A 185 4.01 -2.61 -27.78
C PHE A 185 4.59 -1.21 -27.98
N HIS A 186 4.35 -0.35 -27.00
CA HIS A 186 4.74 1.05 -27.00
C HIS A 186 5.20 1.47 -25.60
N ILE A 187 5.67 2.72 -25.46
CA ILE A 187 6.14 3.31 -24.19
C ILE A 187 5.18 3.09 -23.00
N TYR A 188 3.86 3.11 -23.22
CA TYR A 188 2.87 2.89 -22.16
C TYR A 188 2.53 1.41 -21.85
N SER A 189 2.84 0.46 -22.74
CA SER A 189 2.60 -0.97 -22.50
C SER A 189 3.81 -1.62 -21.83
N ALA A 190 5.02 -1.13 -22.10
CA ALA A 190 6.25 -1.69 -21.53
C ALA A 190 6.26 -1.72 -19.98
N PRO A 191 5.82 -0.68 -19.25
CA PRO A 191 5.63 -0.74 -17.80
C PRO A 191 4.68 -1.85 -17.33
N ILE A 192 3.66 -2.19 -18.13
CA ILE A 192 2.66 -3.21 -17.81
C ILE A 192 3.24 -4.62 -17.92
N TRP A 193 4.17 -4.84 -18.85
CA TRP A 193 4.91 -6.11 -18.93
C TRP A 193 5.80 -6.32 -17.72
N ILE A 194 6.46 -5.26 -17.25
CA ILE A 194 7.23 -5.29 -15.99
C ILE A 194 6.31 -5.59 -14.81
N ALA A 195 5.18 -4.88 -14.69
CA ALA A 195 4.17 -5.12 -13.67
C ALA A 195 3.59 -6.55 -13.72
N SER A 196 3.41 -7.11 -14.91
CA SER A 196 2.96 -8.50 -15.07
C SER A 196 4.00 -9.48 -14.54
N ALA A 197 5.29 -9.26 -14.86
CA ALA A 197 6.38 -10.08 -14.36
C ALA A 197 6.53 -9.99 -12.83
N THR A 198 6.44 -8.79 -12.24
CA THR A 198 6.51 -8.63 -10.77
C THR A 198 5.37 -9.36 -10.07
N ASN A 199 4.18 -9.45 -10.68
CA ASN A 199 3.07 -10.22 -10.14
C ASN A 199 3.36 -11.71 -10.05
N PHE A 200 3.88 -12.33 -11.12
CA PHE A 200 4.26 -13.75 -11.11
C PHE A 200 5.37 -14.04 -10.09
N ILE A 201 6.40 -13.18 -10.05
CA ILE A 201 7.49 -13.31 -9.08
C ILE A 201 6.96 -13.17 -7.65
N SER A 202 6.04 -12.22 -7.41
CA SER A 202 5.43 -12.02 -6.10
C SER A 202 4.61 -13.25 -5.67
N VAL A 203 3.81 -13.84 -6.56
CA VAL A 203 3.07 -15.09 -6.28
C VAL A 203 4.02 -16.22 -5.91
N ALA A 204 5.12 -16.40 -6.65
CA ALA A 204 6.11 -17.42 -6.33
C ALA A 204 6.74 -17.21 -4.94
N ILE A 205 7.12 -15.96 -4.60
CA ILE A 205 7.66 -15.62 -3.29
C ILE A 205 6.63 -15.85 -2.18
N ILE A 206 5.36 -15.49 -2.39
CA ILE A 206 4.30 -15.73 -1.40
C ILE A 206 4.10 -17.23 -1.18
N TRP A 207 4.09 -18.01 -2.26
CA TRP A 207 3.86 -19.45 -2.20
C TRP A 207 4.97 -20.17 -1.43
N PHE A 208 6.23 -19.97 -1.85
CA PHE A 208 7.39 -20.68 -1.31
C PHE A 208 8.01 -20.02 -0.08
N GLY A 209 8.00 -18.69 -0.01
CA GLY A 209 8.75 -17.92 0.97
C GLY A 209 7.97 -17.55 2.23
N LEU A 210 6.67 -17.24 2.11
CA LEU A 210 5.87 -16.91 3.28
C LEU A 210 5.52 -18.17 4.09
N ARG A 211 5.39 -18.02 5.41
CA ARG A 211 4.78 -19.03 6.28
C ARG A 211 3.60 -18.40 7.00
N ASP A 212 2.47 -19.09 7.00
CA ASP A 212 1.33 -18.68 7.82
C ASP A 212 1.76 -18.74 9.29
N VAL A 213 1.39 -17.71 10.06
CA VAL A 213 1.71 -17.68 11.49
C VAL A 213 0.89 -18.79 12.17
N PRO A 214 1.53 -19.77 12.84
CA PRO A 214 0.78 -20.77 13.58
C PRO A 214 -0.07 -20.06 14.62
N SER A 215 -1.38 -20.29 14.59
CA SER A 215 -2.27 -19.91 15.70
C SER A 215 -1.88 -20.74 16.91
N SER A 216 -0.83 -20.36 17.64
CA SER A 216 -0.44 -20.99 18.89
C SER A 216 -1.67 -21.06 19.78
N GLY A 217 -2.00 -22.27 20.24
CA GLY A 217 -3.24 -22.59 20.92
C GLY A 217 -3.52 -21.62 22.07
N LYS A 218 -4.77 -21.17 22.12
CA LYS A 218 -5.29 -20.03 22.90
C LYS A 218 -4.82 -18.67 22.36
N ARG A 219 -5.53 -18.19 21.34
CA ARG A 219 -5.91 -16.76 21.36
C ARG A 219 -6.60 -16.54 22.70
N ASP A 220 -5.94 -15.91 23.65
CA ASP A 220 -6.67 -15.29 24.75
C ASP A 220 -7.77 -14.45 24.11
N LYS A 221 -8.98 -14.51 24.68
CA LYS A 221 -10.18 -13.90 24.07
C LYS A 221 -10.02 -12.37 23.86
N THR A 222 -8.97 -11.77 24.41
CA THR A 222 -8.50 -10.39 24.23
C THR A 222 -7.55 -10.17 23.04
N ALA A 223 -6.87 -11.19 22.51
CA ALA A 223 -5.96 -11.09 21.36
C ALA A 223 -6.69 -11.06 20.00
N GLY A 224 -8.03 -11.13 19.99
CA GLY A 224 -8.84 -11.20 18.79
C GLY A 224 -9.09 -9.87 18.08
N THR A 225 -9.09 -8.75 18.79
CA THR A 225 -9.41 -7.42 18.26
C THR A 225 -8.96 -6.34 19.25
N GLY A 226 -7.65 -6.15 19.41
CA GLY A 226 -7.14 -5.14 20.35
C GLY A 226 -5.66 -5.23 20.67
N CYS A 227 -5.20 -4.26 21.44
CA CYS A 227 -3.90 -4.30 22.11
C CYS A 227 -3.94 -5.31 23.28
N ASN A 228 -2.78 -5.82 23.69
CA ASN A 228 -2.67 -6.63 24.91
C ASN A 228 -2.48 -5.70 26.13
N PRO A 229 -3.39 -5.67 27.11
CA PRO A 229 -3.26 -4.82 28.30
C PRO A 229 -2.09 -5.22 29.20
N GLU A 230 -1.67 -6.49 29.19
CA GLU A 230 -0.49 -6.94 29.95
C GLU A 230 0.82 -6.40 29.36
N GLU A 231 0.82 -6.12 28.06
CA GLU A 231 1.98 -5.60 27.33
C GLU A 231 1.96 -4.06 27.22
N TYR A 232 0.77 -3.46 27.24
CA TYR A 232 0.58 -2.04 26.95
C TYR A 232 -0.32 -1.33 27.98
N THR A 233 0.27 -0.40 28.72
CA THR A 233 -0.43 0.39 29.75
C THR A 233 -1.49 1.36 29.21
N TRP A 234 -1.46 1.67 27.91
CA TRP A 234 -2.45 2.53 27.25
C TRP A 234 -3.61 1.73 26.65
N CYS A 235 -3.55 0.40 26.73
CA CYS A 235 -4.55 -0.45 26.10
C CYS A 235 -5.93 -0.30 26.75
N ASP A 236 -5.97 -0.12 28.07
CA ASP A 236 -7.20 0.08 28.82
C ASP A 236 -7.92 1.39 28.44
N THR A 237 -7.17 2.37 27.91
CA THR A 237 -7.69 3.64 27.41
C THR A 237 -8.00 3.64 25.90
N ALA A 238 -7.68 2.56 25.19
CA ALA A 238 -7.92 2.46 23.75
C ALA A 238 -9.34 1.94 23.49
N TYR A 239 -10.26 2.85 23.18
CA TYR A 239 -11.63 2.47 22.78
C TYR A 239 -11.63 1.86 21.38
N SER A 240 -12.26 0.70 21.23
CA SER A 240 -12.53 0.11 19.91
C SER A 240 -13.44 1.05 19.13
N THR A 241 -12.95 1.60 18.03
CA THR A 241 -13.74 2.45 17.14
C THR A 241 -14.94 1.68 16.61
N TRP A 242 -16.13 2.29 16.66
CA TRP A 242 -17.34 1.64 16.17
C TRP A 242 -17.23 1.46 14.65
N PRO A 243 -17.21 0.22 14.12
CA PRO A 243 -16.87 -0.04 12.72
C PRO A 243 -17.88 0.61 11.75
N VAL A 244 -19.13 0.76 12.17
CA VAL A 244 -20.19 1.43 11.39
C VAL A 244 -19.91 2.91 11.18
N LEU A 245 -19.16 3.55 12.09
CA LEU A 245 -18.77 4.96 11.98
C LEU A 245 -17.40 5.09 11.30
N PHE A 246 -16.46 4.20 11.62
CA PHE A 246 -15.10 4.25 11.07
C PHE A 246 -15.06 3.95 9.57
N LEU A 247 -15.72 2.88 9.12
CA LEU A 247 -15.61 2.43 7.72
C LEU A 247 -16.15 3.45 6.70
N PRO A 248 -17.33 4.08 6.88
CA PRO A 248 -17.81 5.11 5.97
C PRO A 248 -16.87 6.32 5.94
N ILE A 249 -16.37 6.77 7.10
CA ILE A 249 -15.43 7.89 7.17
C ILE A 249 -14.14 7.56 6.42
N THR A 250 -13.57 6.38 6.61
CA THR A 250 -12.38 5.94 5.87
C THR A 250 -12.64 5.89 4.37
N CYS A 251 -13.80 5.39 3.93
CA CYS A 251 -14.16 5.37 2.51
C CYS A 251 -14.29 6.78 1.93
N VAL A 252 -14.89 7.73 2.67
CA VAL A 252 -15.02 9.13 2.25
C VAL A 252 -13.65 9.81 2.19
N VAL A 253 -12.81 9.64 3.21
CA VAL A 253 -11.48 10.26 3.27
C VAL A 253 -10.56 9.68 2.18
N MET A 254 -10.55 8.37 1.97
CA MET A 254 -9.73 7.72 0.94
C MET A 254 -10.27 7.94 -0.47
N GLY A 255 -11.59 7.92 -0.65
CA GLY A 255 -12.24 8.06 -1.96
C GLY A 255 -12.35 9.50 -2.45
N VAL A 256 -12.51 10.47 -1.55
CA VAL A 256 -12.62 11.90 -1.91
C VAL A 256 -11.35 12.65 -1.53
N GLY A 257 -10.95 12.59 -0.25
CA GLY A 257 -9.87 13.42 0.29
C GLY A 257 -8.53 13.23 -0.40
N VAL A 258 -8.05 11.98 -0.52
CA VAL A 258 -6.75 11.68 -1.13
C VAL A 258 -6.68 12.10 -2.60
N PRO A 259 -7.64 11.74 -3.47
CA PRO A 259 -7.66 12.19 -4.87
C PRO A 259 -7.80 13.70 -5.03
N THR A 260 -8.65 14.36 -4.24
CA THR A 260 -8.81 15.82 -4.34
C THR A 260 -7.53 16.55 -3.95
N ALA A 261 -6.84 16.07 -2.91
CA ALA A 261 -5.54 16.63 -2.52
C ALA A 261 -4.50 16.42 -3.63
N ALA A 262 -4.47 15.25 -4.26
CA ALA A 262 -3.55 14.95 -5.35
C ALA A 262 -3.76 15.86 -6.58
N ILE A 263 -5.01 16.08 -7.00
CA ILE A 263 -5.32 16.96 -8.14
C ILE A 263 -5.02 18.43 -7.81
N ALA A 264 -5.30 18.86 -6.57
CA ALA A 264 -4.98 20.20 -6.12
C ALA A 264 -3.47 20.46 -6.18
N LEU A 265 -2.66 19.50 -5.69
CA LEU A 265 -1.20 19.56 -5.80
C LEU A 265 -0.76 19.66 -7.26
N ASP A 266 -1.30 18.85 -8.16
CA ASP A 266 -0.96 18.89 -9.60
C ASP A 266 -1.26 20.24 -10.24
N THR A 267 -2.42 20.80 -9.90
CA THR A 267 -2.85 22.10 -10.40
C THR A 267 -1.93 23.21 -9.89
N ILE A 268 -1.56 23.16 -8.61
CA ILE A 268 -0.67 24.14 -7.97
C ILE A 268 0.73 24.05 -8.59
N TYR A 269 1.30 22.85 -8.65
CA TYR A 269 2.65 22.66 -9.18
C TYR A 269 2.73 23.01 -10.67
N SER A 270 1.75 22.61 -11.48
CA SER A 270 1.71 22.99 -12.90
C SER A 270 1.65 24.51 -13.11
N LYS A 271 1.01 25.24 -12.19
CA LYS A 271 0.95 26.72 -12.24
C LYS A 271 2.23 27.39 -11.75
N ILE A 272 2.90 26.83 -10.74
CA ILE A 272 4.10 27.41 -10.13
C ILE A 272 5.36 27.10 -10.94
N LEU A 273 5.53 25.84 -11.36
CA LEU A 273 6.77 25.35 -11.98
C LEU A 273 6.82 25.56 -13.51
N GLY A 274 5.70 25.94 -14.14
CA GLY A 274 5.62 26.07 -15.59
C GLY A 274 5.75 24.73 -16.31
N ASN A 275 6.30 24.73 -17.52
CA ASN A 275 6.37 23.57 -18.42
C ASN A 275 7.55 22.63 -18.09
N ILE A 276 7.69 22.20 -16.82
CA ILE A 276 8.65 21.15 -16.44
C ILE A 276 8.06 19.77 -16.81
N ASP A 277 8.93 18.83 -17.20
CA ASP A 277 8.54 17.45 -17.53
C ASP A 277 7.63 16.87 -16.45
N GLN A 278 6.41 16.52 -16.88
CA GLN A 278 5.37 15.92 -16.03
C GLN A 278 5.86 14.66 -15.30
N VAL A 279 6.90 14.00 -15.82
CA VAL A 279 7.59 12.87 -15.22
C VAL A 279 8.30 13.26 -13.92
N ILE A 280 9.04 14.37 -13.88
CA ILE A 280 9.76 14.81 -12.66
C ILE A 280 8.76 15.16 -11.55
N LEU A 281 7.68 15.83 -11.93
CA LEU A 281 6.59 16.22 -11.03
C LEU A 281 5.86 15.02 -10.42
N ARG A 282 5.57 13.99 -11.21
CA ARG A 282 4.95 12.75 -10.73
C ARG A 282 5.91 11.92 -9.89
N THR A 283 7.20 11.89 -10.22
CA THR A 283 8.24 11.22 -9.41
C THR A 283 8.30 11.80 -7.99
N GLN A 284 8.33 13.13 -7.87
CA GLN A 284 8.31 13.82 -6.57
C GLN A 284 7.01 13.53 -5.80
N ARG A 285 5.86 13.39 -6.48
CA ARG A 285 4.58 13.00 -5.87
C ARG A 285 4.59 11.58 -5.31
N TYR A 286 5.08 10.60 -6.08
CA TYR A 286 5.20 9.22 -5.58
C TYR A 286 6.17 9.15 -4.41
N PHE A 287 7.22 9.98 -4.39
CA PHE A 287 8.09 10.11 -3.24
C PHE A 287 7.34 10.58 -2.00
N VAL A 288 6.55 11.66 -2.10
CA VAL A 288 5.75 12.21 -0.98
C VAL A 288 4.64 11.26 -0.53
N HIS A 289 3.90 10.61 -1.43
CA HIS A 289 2.83 9.67 -1.08
C HIS A 289 3.31 8.28 -0.65
N SER A 290 4.56 7.89 -0.98
CA SER A 290 5.15 6.62 -0.56
C SER A 290 5.79 6.71 0.83
N VAL A 291 6.02 7.91 1.35
CA VAL A 291 6.17 8.10 2.79
C VAL A 291 4.80 7.76 3.39
N PRO A 292 4.70 6.79 4.31
CA PRO A 292 3.43 6.40 4.90
C PRO A 292 2.93 7.51 5.85
N ASP A 293 2.69 8.73 5.38
CA ASP A 293 2.56 9.89 6.26
C ASP A 293 1.32 9.83 7.16
N ILE A 294 0.22 9.14 6.82
CA ILE A 294 -0.94 9.07 7.72
C ILE A 294 -0.78 8.00 8.81
N ASP A 295 -0.24 6.82 8.48
CA ASP A 295 0.04 5.76 9.46
C ASP A 295 1.29 6.09 10.29
N LEU A 296 2.29 6.76 9.69
CA LEU A 296 3.49 7.26 10.37
C LEU A 296 3.18 8.52 11.18
N LEU A 297 2.20 9.37 10.82
CA LEU A 297 1.67 10.42 11.71
C LEU A 297 0.98 9.79 12.92
N MET A 298 0.20 8.72 12.75
CA MET A 298 -0.35 8.00 13.91
C MET A 298 0.76 7.33 14.74
N HIS A 299 1.75 6.71 14.10
CA HIS A 299 2.85 6.05 14.80
C HIS A 299 3.82 7.06 15.46
N HIS A 300 4.06 8.23 14.86
CA HIS A 300 4.80 9.35 15.43
C HIS A 300 4.00 10.07 16.50
N ALA A 301 2.68 10.21 16.39
CA ALA A 301 1.84 10.72 17.47
C ALA A 301 1.94 9.81 18.71
N VAL A 302 1.92 8.49 18.52
CA VAL A 302 2.16 7.50 19.59
C VAL A 302 3.60 7.55 20.10
N PHE A 303 4.60 7.81 19.24
CA PHE A 303 6.00 7.91 19.64
C PHE A 303 6.31 9.21 20.40
N ILE A 304 5.70 10.33 20.01
CA ILE A 304 5.75 11.62 20.71
C ILE A 304 5.07 11.48 22.08
N ASP A 305 3.93 10.78 22.17
CA ASP A 305 3.27 10.46 23.44
C ASP A 305 4.16 9.61 24.37
N ARG A 306 4.88 8.60 23.84
CA ARG A 306 5.84 7.80 24.62
C ARG A 306 6.99 8.63 25.20
N ASN A 307 7.52 9.58 24.44
CA ASN A 307 8.60 10.45 24.93
C ASN A 307 8.08 11.52 25.89
N LEU A 308 6.88 12.08 25.66
CA LEU A 308 6.24 12.96 26.63
C LEU A 308 5.96 12.23 27.95
N SER A 309 5.36 11.05 27.91
CA SER A 309 5.07 10.22 29.09
C SER A 309 6.32 9.89 29.92
N LYS A 310 7.44 9.54 29.25
CA LYS A 310 8.73 9.33 29.92
C LYS A 310 9.26 10.62 30.57
N ILE A 311 9.20 11.76 29.86
CA ILE A 311 9.64 13.07 30.38
C ILE A 311 8.74 13.52 31.54
N THR A 312 7.43 13.29 31.47
CA THR A 312 6.48 13.59 32.54
C THR A 312 6.73 12.73 33.77
N LYS A 313 7.00 11.42 33.62
CA LYS A 313 7.36 10.54 34.74
C LYS A 313 8.70 10.94 35.40
N ILE A 314 9.71 11.29 34.60
CA ILE A 314 11.01 11.78 35.10
C ILE A 314 10.85 13.10 35.85
N SER A 315 10.07 14.04 35.30
CA SER A 315 9.83 15.35 35.95
C SER A 315 8.99 15.24 37.23
N ILE A 316 8.02 14.32 37.31
CA ILE A 316 7.25 14.05 38.52
C ILE A 316 8.13 13.39 39.59
N GLN A 317 8.99 12.44 39.23
CA GLN A 317 9.95 11.83 40.17
C GLN A 317 10.98 12.85 40.67
N ALA A 318 11.45 13.76 39.81
CA ALA A 318 12.33 14.86 40.20
C ALA A 318 11.64 15.84 41.17
N ARG A 319 10.36 16.17 40.94
CA ARG A 319 9.56 17.04 41.84
C ARG A 319 9.24 16.36 43.18
N GLN A 320 9.02 15.04 43.19
CA GLN A 320 8.78 14.25 44.41
C GLN A 320 10.06 14.15 45.27
N LYS A 321 11.24 13.99 44.65
CA LYS A 321 12.53 14.04 45.36
C LYS A 321 12.81 15.42 45.97
N LYS A 322 12.43 16.51 45.29
CA LYS A 322 12.61 17.89 45.76
C LYS A 322 11.66 18.31 46.90
N LYS A 323 10.61 17.52 47.19
CA LYS A 323 9.67 17.75 48.31
C LYS A 323 9.98 16.89 49.54
N LYS A 324 10.94 15.95 49.45
CA LYS A 324 11.30 15.00 50.52
C LYS A 324 12.73 15.21 51.08
N GLY A 325 13.42 16.25 50.64
CA GLY A 325 14.66 16.77 51.23
C GLY A 325 14.50 18.25 51.47
#